data_AF-A0AAU3G0A5-F1
#
_entry.id   AF-A0AAU3G0A5-F1
#
_cell.length_a   1.000
_cell.length_b   1.000
_cell.length_c   1.000
_cell.angle_alpha   90.00
_cell.angle_beta   90.00
_cell.angle_gamma   90.00
#
_symmetry.space_group_name_H-M   'P 1'
#
loop_
_entity.id
_entity.type
_entity.pdbx_description
1 polymer ?
#
loop_
_entity_poly.entity_id
_entity_poly.type
_entity_poly.pdbx_seq_one_letter_code
_entity_poly.pdbx_strand_id
1 'polypeptide(L)'
;MKQNPLRREHLDDFVKCYRPGEPRKHRIETERFRPFSYEELIARDKVNLDISWLKDPSLEDADSLLPPEVIAQDPVEDLEAALSEFAAIAEALQQSRERSADS
;
A
#
# COMPACT_ATOMS: atom_id res chain seq x y z
N MET A 1 23.29 -4.78 13.81
CA MET A 1 23.81 -5.99 13.12
C MET A 1 22.80 -6.36 12.02
N LYS A 2 23.21 -6.58 10.76
CA LYS A 2 22.27 -6.89 9.67
C LYS A 2 21.81 -8.35 9.79
N GLN A 3 20.51 -8.56 10.00
CA GLN A 3 19.94 -9.89 10.28
C GLN A 3 19.82 -10.80 9.05
N ASN A 4 19.81 -10.25 7.84
CA ASN A 4 19.75 -11.05 6.62
C ASN A 4 20.59 -10.43 5.48
N PRO A 5 21.91 -10.70 5.43
CA PRO A 5 22.75 -10.24 4.33
C PRO A 5 22.44 -11.00 3.03
N LEU A 6 22.51 -10.33 1.88
CA LEU A 6 22.40 -10.95 0.58
C LEU A 6 23.52 -12.00 0.38
N ARG A 7 23.14 -13.22 0.05
CA ARG A 7 24.06 -14.35 -0.21
C ARG A 7 23.93 -14.80 -1.66
N ARG A 8 24.96 -15.49 -2.15
CA ARG A 8 24.99 -16.02 -3.52
C ARG A 8 23.79 -16.92 -3.81
N GLU A 9 23.38 -17.72 -2.83
CA GLU A 9 22.24 -18.65 -2.92
C GLU A 9 20.91 -17.96 -3.25
N HIS A 10 20.72 -16.71 -2.83
CA HIS A 10 19.51 -15.94 -3.16
C HIS A 10 19.39 -15.64 -4.68
N LEU A 11 20.47 -15.78 -5.44
CA LEU A 11 20.51 -15.55 -6.88
C LEU A 11 20.52 -16.84 -7.71
N ASP A 12 20.56 -18.02 -7.08
CA ASP A 12 20.68 -19.29 -7.81
C ASP A 12 19.49 -19.54 -8.74
N ASP A 13 18.27 -19.24 -8.29
CA ASP A 13 17.07 -19.39 -9.11
C ASP A 13 17.09 -18.47 -10.33
N PHE A 14 17.51 -17.21 -10.15
CA PHE A 14 17.69 -16.28 -11.26
C PHE A 14 18.71 -16.81 -12.27
N VAL A 15 19.88 -17.27 -11.82
CA VAL A 15 20.93 -17.78 -12.72
C VAL A 15 20.44 -19.00 -13.49
N LYS A 16 19.71 -19.90 -12.83
CA LYS A 16 19.11 -21.09 -13.45
C LYS A 16 18.09 -20.74 -14.54
N CYS A 17 17.26 -19.72 -14.30
CA CYS A 17 16.27 -19.26 -15.28
C CYS A 17 16.91 -18.46 -16.42
N TYR A 18 17.89 -17.61 -16.09
CA TYR A 18 18.57 -16.71 -17.03
C TYR A 18 19.48 -17.46 -18.03
N ARG A 19 20.07 -18.59 -17.61
CA ARG A 19 20.98 -19.44 -18.40
C ARG A 19 22.10 -18.64 -19.10
N PRO A 20 23.07 -18.12 -18.33
CA PRO A 20 24.15 -17.33 -18.91
C PRO A 20 24.97 -18.17 -19.90
N GLY A 21 25.31 -17.58 -21.05
CA GLY A 21 26.05 -18.26 -22.11
C GLY A 21 25.18 -19.08 -23.07
N GLU A 22 23.88 -19.23 -22.80
CA GLU A 22 22.94 -19.88 -23.71
C GLU A 22 22.08 -18.89 -24.50
N PRO A 23 21.54 -19.30 -25.67
CA PRO A 23 20.53 -18.53 -26.40
C PRO A 23 19.32 -18.16 -25.52
N ARG A 24 18.82 -16.92 -25.66
CA ARG A 24 17.66 -16.42 -24.88
C ARG A 24 16.42 -17.31 -24.96
N LYS A 25 16.23 -18.02 -26.08
CA LYS A 25 15.12 -18.96 -26.28
C LYS A 25 15.12 -20.16 -25.32
N HIS A 26 16.25 -20.44 -24.66
CA HIS A 26 16.35 -21.53 -23.68
C HIS A 26 16.01 -21.11 -22.26
N ARG A 27 15.80 -19.80 -22.02
CA ARG A 27 15.40 -19.29 -20.71
C ARG A 27 14.06 -19.89 -20.32
N ILE A 28 13.90 -20.16 -19.04
CA ILE A 28 12.69 -20.72 -18.48
C ILE A 28 11.94 -19.61 -17.77
N GLU A 29 10.69 -19.41 -18.17
CA GLU A 29 9.77 -18.54 -17.45
C GLU A 29 9.35 -19.19 -16.13
N THR A 30 9.37 -18.40 -15.06
CA THR A 30 8.87 -18.78 -13.74
C THR A 30 7.97 -17.66 -13.21
N GLU A 31 7.33 -17.88 -12.08
CA GLU A 31 6.53 -16.86 -11.40
C GLU A 31 7.30 -15.54 -11.20
N ARG A 32 8.60 -15.62 -10.87
CA ARG A 32 9.49 -14.48 -10.60
C ARG A 32 10.43 -14.14 -11.76
N PHE A 33 10.34 -14.83 -12.90
CA PHE A 33 11.14 -14.57 -14.09
C PHE A 33 10.26 -14.61 -15.34
N ARG A 34 9.82 -13.44 -15.82
CA ARG A 34 8.88 -13.33 -16.94
C ARG A 34 9.47 -12.53 -18.12
N PRO A 35 9.37 -13.03 -19.36
CA PRO A 35 9.69 -12.24 -20.54
C PRO A 35 8.54 -11.27 -20.89
N PHE A 36 8.89 -10.09 -21.39
CA PHE A 36 7.96 -9.12 -21.98
C PHE A 36 8.30 -8.94 -23.46
N SER A 37 7.27 -8.92 -24.32
CA SER A 37 7.47 -8.71 -25.76
C SER A 37 7.76 -7.24 -26.08
N TYR A 38 8.29 -6.98 -27.27
CA TYR A 38 8.52 -5.60 -27.70
C TYR A 38 7.21 -4.81 -27.81
N GLU A 39 6.16 -5.45 -28.31
CA GLU A 39 4.82 -4.87 -28.44
C GLU A 39 4.24 -4.50 -27.07
N GLU A 40 4.42 -5.36 -26.05
CA GLU A 40 4.01 -5.07 -24.68
C GLU A 40 4.75 -3.86 -24.10
N LEU A 41 6.06 -3.74 -24.36
CA LEU A 41 6.88 -2.65 -23.84
C LEU A 41 6.54 -1.31 -24.52
N ILE A 42 6.35 -1.29 -25.84
CA ILE A 42 6.07 -0.06 -26.60
C ILE A 42 4.65 0.47 -26.38
N ALA A 43 3.70 -0.40 -26.00
CA ALA A 43 2.35 -0.01 -25.67
C ALA A 43 2.22 0.73 -24.32
N ARG A 44 3.26 0.68 -23.48
CA ARG A 44 3.25 1.33 -22.16
C ARG A 44 3.47 2.83 -22.29
N ASP A 45 2.84 3.60 -21.40
CA ASP A 45 3.05 5.04 -21.31
C ASP A 45 4.55 5.34 -21.17
N LYS A 46 5.05 6.20 -22.06
CA LYS A 46 6.46 6.61 -22.14
C LYS A 46 7.47 5.45 -22.21
N VAL A 47 7.04 4.25 -22.61
CA VAL A 47 7.89 3.04 -22.63
C VAL A 47 8.48 2.76 -21.23
N ASN A 48 7.68 2.98 -20.18
CA ASN A 48 8.13 2.82 -18.80
C ASN A 48 8.51 1.35 -18.50
N LEU A 49 9.76 1.11 -18.11
CA LEU A 49 10.31 -0.21 -17.76
C LEU A 49 10.18 -0.57 -16.27
N ASP A 50 9.60 0.31 -15.46
CA ASP A 50 9.17 -0.03 -14.11
C ASP A 50 7.95 -0.98 -14.20
N ILE A 51 8.23 -2.29 -14.20
CA ILE A 51 7.27 -3.34 -14.46
C ILE A 51 7.20 -4.26 -13.24
N SER A 52 6.03 -4.29 -12.62
CA SER A 52 5.64 -5.28 -11.61
C SER A 52 4.44 -6.07 -12.13
N TRP A 53 4.50 -7.40 -12.02
CA TRP A 53 3.40 -8.31 -12.41
C TRP A 53 3.00 -9.28 -11.30
N LEU A 54 3.89 -9.49 -10.33
CA LEU A 54 3.61 -10.30 -9.16
C LEU A 54 2.99 -9.39 -8.09
N LYS A 55 1.80 -9.77 -7.63
CA LYS A 55 1.21 -9.18 -6.42
C LYS A 55 1.81 -9.91 -5.23
N ASP A 56 2.37 -9.16 -4.29
CA ASP A 56 2.84 -9.74 -3.03
C ASP A 56 1.64 -9.84 -2.06
N PRO A 57 1.21 -11.05 -1.65
CA PRO A 57 0.12 -11.20 -0.69
C PRO A 57 0.45 -10.62 0.69
N SER A 58 1.73 -10.37 1.02
CA SER A 58 2.11 -9.67 2.26
C SER A 58 2.00 -8.15 2.16
N LEU A 59 1.90 -7.58 0.96
CA LEU A 59 1.55 -6.18 0.74
C LEU A 59 0.03 -5.95 0.80
N GLU A 60 -0.78 -7.02 0.79
CA GLU A 60 -2.22 -6.94 1.06
C GLU A 60 -2.53 -6.75 2.56
N ASP A 61 -1.52 -6.72 3.46
CA ASP A 61 -1.73 -6.59 4.91
C ASP A 61 -1.60 -5.15 5.46
N ALA A 62 -1.68 -4.15 4.58
CA ALA A 62 -2.03 -2.78 4.95
C ALA A 62 -3.45 -2.38 4.48
N ASP A 63 -4.00 -3.15 3.53
CA ASP A 63 -5.30 -2.96 2.90
C ASP A 63 -6.23 -4.19 3.01
N SER A 64 -5.96 -5.11 3.94
CA SER A 64 -7.01 -5.97 4.54
C SER A 64 -7.90 -5.10 5.44
N LEU A 65 -8.32 -3.97 4.87
CA LEU A 65 -9.36 -3.16 5.39
C LEU A 65 -10.59 -4.05 5.42
N LEU A 66 -11.27 -4.02 6.56
CA LEU A 66 -12.59 -4.60 6.73
C LEU A 66 -13.47 -4.17 5.53
N PRO A 67 -14.58 -4.87 5.22
CA PRO A 67 -15.47 -4.47 4.13
C PRO A 67 -15.76 -2.96 4.16
N PRO A 68 -15.93 -2.27 3.02
CA PRO A 68 -16.13 -0.81 2.98
C PRO A 68 -17.20 -0.30 3.95
N GLU A 69 -18.21 -1.12 4.22
CA GLU A 69 -19.29 -0.85 5.17
C GLU A 69 -18.79 -0.76 6.62
N VAL A 70 -17.73 -1.48 6.96
CA VAL A 70 -17.09 -1.49 8.28
C VAL A 70 -16.08 -0.35 8.40
N ILE A 71 -15.29 -0.07 7.35
CA ILE A 71 -14.35 1.08 7.32
C ILE A 71 -15.10 2.41 7.49
N ALA A 72 -16.31 2.51 6.93
CA ALA A 72 -17.10 3.74 6.96
C ALA A 72 -17.80 3.99 8.31
N GLN A 73 -17.97 2.97 9.16
CA GLN A 73 -18.66 3.12 10.45
C GLN A 73 -17.78 3.80 11.51
N ASP A 74 -16.53 3.38 11.65
CA ASP A 74 -15.57 3.94 12.62
C ASP A 74 -15.40 5.48 12.52
N PRO A 75 -15.17 6.10 11.34
CA PRO A 75 -15.00 7.55 11.24
C PRO A 75 -16.29 8.33 11.50
N VAL A 76 -17.47 7.71 11.35
CA VAL A 76 -18.74 8.38 11.63
C VAL A 76 -18.94 8.51 13.14
N GLU A 77 -18.70 7.45 13.91
CA GLU A 77 -18.79 7.48 15.37
C GLU A 77 -17.78 8.46 15.98
N ASP A 78 -16.53 8.46 15.48
CA ASP A 78 -15.49 9.41 15.91
C ASP A 78 -15.88 10.87 15.62
N LEU A 79 -16.47 11.14 14.46
CA LEU A 79 -16.93 12.49 14.10
C LEU A 79 -18.13 12.93 14.94
N GLU A 80 -19.06 12.03 15.25
CA GLU A 80 -20.20 12.33 16.12
C GLU A 80 -19.75 12.64 17.56
N ALA A 81 -18.78 11.88 18.08
CA ALA A 81 -18.18 12.15 19.38
C ALA A 81 -17.49 13.53 19.41
N ALA A 82 -16.66 13.82 18.41
CA ALA A 82 -15.99 15.12 18.29
C ALA A 82 -16.99 16.29 18.19
N LEU A 83 -18.08 16.13 17.42
CA LEU A 83 -19.13 17.15 17.31
C LEU A 83 -19.85 17.38 18.65
N SER A 84 -20.14 16.32 19.40
CA SER A 84 -20.76 16.41 20.73
C SER A 84 -19.88 17.17 21.72
N GLU A 85 -18.58 16.89 21.72
CA GLU A 85 -17.61 17.62 22.55
C GLU A 85 -17.55 19.11 22.20
N PHE A 86 -17.51 19.46 20.92
CA PHE A 86 -17.53 20.87 20.49
C PHE A 86 -18.83 21.58 20.89
N ALA A 87 -19.98 20.91 20.79
CA ALA A 87 -21.26 21.47 21.23
C ALA A 87 -21.26 21.75 22.75
N ALA A 88 -20.76 20.81 23.55
CA ALA A 88 -20.64 20.99 25.00
C ALA A 88 -19.71 22.16 25.38
N ILE A 89 -18.58 22.31 24.67
CA ILE A 89 -17.66 23.43 24.87
C ILE A 89 -18.34 24.77 24.50
N ALA A 90 -19.06 24.81 23.37
CA ALA A 90 -19.76 26.02 22.93
C ALA A 90 -20.83 26.44 23.95
N GLU A 91 -21.59 25.48 24.49
CA GLU A 91 -22.62 25.75 25.50
C GLU A 91 -22.00 26.24 26.83
N ALA A 92 -20.93 25.58 27.28
CA ALA A 92 -20.20 26.01 28.48
C ALA A 92 -19.65 27.44 28.35
N LEU A 93 -19.11 27.79 27.18
CA LEU A 93 -18.64 29.15 26.87
C LEU A 93 -19.78 30.17 26.88
N GLN A 94 -20.94 29.82 26.31
CA GLN A 94 -22.13 30.69 26.32
C GLN A 94 -22.63 30.97 27.74
N GLN A 95 -22.77 29.92 28.56
CA GLN A 95 -23.19 30.04 29.96
C GLN A 95 -22.16 30.80 30.82
N SER A 96 -20.88 30.73 30.48
CA SER A 96 -19.83 31.53 31.16
C SER A 96 -19.96 33.01 30.81
N ARG A 97 -20.33 33.33 29.56
CA ARG A 97 -20.50 34.69 29.07
C ARG A 97 -21.76 35.35 29.64
N GLU A 98 -22.84 34.60 29.77
CA GLU A 98 -24.10 35.06 30.37
C GLU A 98 -23.93 35.33 31.88
N ARG A 99 -23.23 34.46 32.62
CA ARG A 99 -22.87 34.71 34.04
C ARG A 99 -21.97 35.92 34.24
N SER A 100 -21.16 36.27 33.25
CA SER A 100 -20.28 37.43 33.31
C SER A 100 -21.01 38.75 32.98
N ALA A 101 -22.24 38.69 32.43
CA ALA A 101 -23.04 39.85 32.05
C ALA A 101 -24.10 40.24 33.12
N ASP A 102 -24.40 39.33 34.06
CA ASP A 102 -25.36 39.51 35.17
C ASP A 102 -24.66 39.90 36.50
N SER A 103 -23.36 40.19 36.46
CA SER A 103 -22.52 40.64 37.58
C SER A 103 -21.96 42.02 37.30
#